data_AF-A0AAD5HGW0-F1
#
_entry.id   AF-A0AAD5HGW0-F1
#
_cell.length_a   1.000
_cell.length_b   1.000
_cell.length_c   1.000
_cell.angle_alpha   90.00
_cell.angle_beta   90.00
_cell.angle_gamma   90.00
#
_symmetry.space_group_name_H-M   'P 1'
#
loop_
_entity.id
_entity.type
_entity.pdbx_description
1 polymer ?
#
loop_
_entity_poly.entity_id
_entity_poly.type
_entity_poly.pdbx_seq_one_letter_code
_entity_poly.pdbx_strand_id
1 'polypeptide(L)'
;MVNIVSLAVGIVAALATTVVAQDPSSSAAPSQTSSTPTPSGTSSAKYNLSNQGGNVLSGEINVYLIFYGDWSSEQSQHDQITFMNFASNISSSGWFKTLSEYTDNSGASVTGPLKLYAGVSDTGSQQLNLTDITVHETIITEAVKSGYLSTTNSIDPNGIYVILAGSNVQDSDFCTKHCGYNYHTDNYQWIFIGYPGLCPNNCIPPINANSSPNGSPSIDAAITIFSHELQDILTDPRNNAWVTQDSTTSPPTEIELGDLCSGSGVSMQQWFGAYKQVAGSNASYNIEMEGSQYLVQTIWDKNANQCSLGQ
;
A
#
# COMPACT_ATOMS: atom_id res chain seq x y z
N MET A 1 4.47 -57.76 -12.53
CA MET A 1 5.31 -57.76 -11.31
C MET A 1 5.73 -56.34 -11.01
N VAL A 2 5.04 -55.66 -10.09
CA VAL A 2 5.56 -54.55 -9.28
C VAL A 2 4.79 -54.62 -7.96
N ASN A 3 5.53 -54.74 -6.86
CA ASN A 3 5.03 -54.95 -5.50
C ASN A 3 4.42 -53.66 -4.92
N ILE A 4 3.26 -53.79 -4.27
CA ILE A 4 2.64 -52.78 -3.41
C ILE A 4 3.11 -53.06 -1.98
N VAL A 5 3.76 -52.08 -1.34
CA VAL A 5 4.10 -52.11 0.09
C VAL A 5 3.20 -51.11 0.81
N SER A 6 2.31 -51.63 1.66
CA SER A 6 1.48 -50.85 2.59
C SER A 6 2.30 -50.46 3.82
N LEU A 7 2.21 -49.19 4.24
CA LEU A 7 2.79 -48.69 5.48
C LEU A 7 1.67 -48.38 6.48
N ALA A 8 1.67 -49.10 7.61
CA ALA A 8 0.77 -48.88 8.73
C ALA A 8 1.39 -47.85 9.70
N VAL A 9 0.61 -46.86 10.11
CA VAL A 9 0.99 -45.87 11.14
C VAL A 9 0.23 -46.18 12.42
N GLY A 10 0.97 -46.46 13.50
CA GLY A 10 0.45 -46.72 14.84
C GLY A 10 0.21 -45.42 15.61
N ILE A 11 -0.95 -45.34 16.28
CA ILE A 11 -1.38 -44.26 17.16
C ILE A 11 -0.84 -44.53 18.57
N VAL A 12 -0.17 -43.54 19.18
CA VAL A 12 0.17 -43.55 20.61
C VAL A 12 -0.60 -42.42 21.30
N ALA A 13 -1.49 -42.78 22.21
CA ALA A 13 -2.24 -41.87 23.06
C ALA A 13 -1.43 -41.54 24.33
N ALA A 14 -1.32 -40.26 24.66
CA ALA A 14 -0.75 -39.80 25.92
C ALA A 14 -1.88 -39.29 26.85
N LEU A 15 -1.97 -39.89 28.04
CA LEU A 15 -2.84 -39.48 29.14
C LEU A 15 -2.20 -38.31 29.91
N ALA A 16 -2.95 -37.24 30.15
CA ALA A 16 -2.56 -36.17 31.06
C ALA A 16 -3.54 -36.13 32.26
N THR A 17 -2.99 -36.22 33.46
CA THR A 17 -3.66 -36.19 34.76
C THR A 17 -3.94 -34.77 35.24
N THR A 18 -5.09 -34.57 35.87
CA THR A 18 -5.57 -33.36 36.53
C THR A 18 -4.81 -33.04 37.83
N VAL A 19 -4.53 -31.75 38.07
CA VAL A 19 -4.23 -31.21 39.41
C VAL A 19 -5.09 -29.96 39.63
N VAL A 20 -5.76 -29.92 40.78
CA VAL A 20 -6.56 -28.79 41.30
C VAL A 20 -5.84 -28.24 42.54
N ALA A 21 -5.74 -26.91 42.67
CA ALA A 21 -5.69 -26.14 43.92
C ALA A 21 -5.71 -24.63 43.56
N GLN A 22 -6.80 -23.90 43.82
CA GLN A 22 -7.18 -23.16 45.04
C GLN A 22 -6.54 -21.77 45.17
N ASP A 23 -7.46 -20.80 45.25
CA ASP A 23 -7.33 -19.34 45.38
C ASP A 23 -7.10 -18.91 46.84
N PRO A 24 -6.42 -17.77 47.09
CA PRO A 24 -6.81 -16.92 48.20
C PRO A 24 -6.95 -15.43 47.83
N SER A 25 -8.01 -14.88 48.44
CA SER A 25 -8.62 -13.56 48.34
C SER A 25 -7.81 -12.34 48.77
N SER A 26 -8.14 -11.22 48.10
CA SER A 26 -8.39 -9.84 48.60
C SER A 26 -7.24 -8.93 49.02
N SER A 27 -7.20 -7.72 48.43
CA SER A 27 -7.37 -6.46 49.19
C SER A 27 -7.59 -5.23 48.28
N ALA A 28 -8.65 -4.48 48.63
CA ALA A 28 -8.92 -3.04 48.53
C ALA A 28 -8.82 -2.26 47.19
N ALA A 29 -9.98 -1.72 46.79
CA ALA A 29 -10.16 -0.58 45.89
C ALA A 29 -10.08 0.77 46.65
N PRO A 30 -9.94 1.90 45.93
CA PRO A 30 -10.69 3.09 46.30
C PRO A 30 -11.52 3.71 45.15
N SER A 31 -12.76 3.98 45.53
CA SER A 31 -13.80 4.93 45.08
C SER A 31 -13.63 5.82 43.83
N GLN A 32 -14.72 5.76 43.04
CA GLN A 32 -15.31 6.69 42.08
C GLN A 32 -15.03 8.20 42.29
N THR A 33 -14.86 8.92 41.17
CA THR A 33 -15.73 10.08 40.83
C THR A 33 -15.93 10.21 39.32
N SER A 34 -17.19 10.23 38.93
CA SER A 34 -17.73 10.61 37.63
C SER A 34 -17.63 12.12 37.41
N SER A 35 -17.10 12.56 36.27
CA SER A 35 -17.48 13.85 35.69
C SER A 35 -17.34 13.85 34.16
N THR A 36 -18.46 14.14 33.50
CA THR A 36 -18.57 14.70 32.15
C THR A 36 -19.84 15.57 32.19
N PRO A 37 -20.04 16.58 31.31
CA PRO A 37 -19.14 17.13 30.29
C PRO A 37 -19.12 18.68 30.26
N THR A 38 -18.16 19.28 29.55
CA THR A 38 -18.43 20.45 28.69
C THR A 38 -17.46 20.42 27.51
N PRO A 39 -17.92 20.21 26.26
CA PRO A 39 -17.09 20.39 25.08
C PRO A 39 -17.12 21.89 24.73
N SER A 40 -16.10 22.61 25.17
CA SER A 40 -15.77 23.90 24.55
C SER A 40 -14.92 23.60 23.32
N GLY A 41 -15.34 24.13 22.16
CA GLY A 41 -14.71 23.96 20.85
C GLY A 41 -13.20 24.20 20.89
N THR A 42 -12.39 23.59 20.04
CA THR A 42 -12.49 23.35 18.59
C THR A 42 -12.04 21.93 18.29
N SER A 43 -12.66 21.24 17.32
CA SER A 43 -12.09 20.00 16.79
C SER A 43 -10.78 20.34 16.07
N SER A 44 -9.66 20.29 16.79
CA SER A 44 -8.35 20.25 16.16
C SER A 44 -8.30 18.99 15.33
N ALA A 45 -8.04 19.13 14.03
CA ALA A 45 -7.74 17.98 13.20
C ALA A 45 -6.66 17.15 13.90
N LYS A 46 -6.80 15.81 13.95
CA LYS A 46 -5.83 14.95 14.65
C LYS A 46 -4.41 15.15 14.09
N TYR A 47 -4.33 15.54 12.82
CA TYR A 47 -3.12 15.89 12.10
C TYR A 47 -3.27 17.29 11.52
N ASN A 48 -2.25 18.14 11.66
CA ASN A 48 -2.23 19.48 11.09
C ASN A 48 -1.64 19.46 9.67
N LEU A 49 -2.32 18.74 8.78
CA LEU A 49 -1.87 18.57 7.39
C LEU A 49 -2.06 19.87 6.60
N SER A 50 -1.02 20.32 5.91
CA SER A 50 -1.05 21.57 5.15
C SER A 50 -0.17 21.49 3.90
N ASN A 51 -0.57 22.20 2.85
CA ASN A 51 0.25 22.35 1.65
C ASN A 51 1.38 23.36 1.90
N GLN A 52 2.65 22.96 1.68
CA GLN A 52 3.85 23.77 1.91
C GLN A 52 4.21 24.72 0.76
N GLY A 53 3.38 24.77 -0.29
CA GLY A 53 3.56 25.67 -1.44
C GLY A 53 3.56 24.96 -2.79
N GLY A 54 3.71 23.64 -2.77
CA GLY A 54 3.86 22.77 -3.94
C GLY A 54 2.56 22.48 -4.68
N ASN A 55 2.75 21.95 -5.89
CA ASN A 55 1.66 21.51 -6.75
C ASN A 55 1.26 20.08 -6.42
N VAL A 56 -0.02 19.76 -6.60
CA VAL A 56 -0.53 18.39 -6.60
C VAL A 56 -0.58 17.85 -8.03
N LEU A 57 -0.67 16.53 -8.20
CA LEU A 57 -1.00 15.95 -9.50
C LEU A 57 -2.51 16.09 -9.76
N SER A 58 -2.86 16.79 -10.83
CA SER A 58 -4.25 17.10 -11.18
C SER A 58 -4.55 16.82 -12.65
N GLY A 59 -5.83 16.64 -12.98
CA GLY A 59 -6.28 16.28 -14.33
C GLY A 59 -6.01 14.80 -14.68
N GLU A 60 -5.93 14.50 -15.99
CA GLU A 60 -5.57 13.16 -16.46
C GLU A 60 -4.10 12.88 -16.14
N ILE A 61 -3.85 11.80 -15.39
CA ILE A 61 -2.52 11.41 -14.91
C ILE A 61 -2.20 10.04 -15.50
N ASN A 62 -1.11 9.96 -16.26
CA ASN A 62 -0.65 8.71 -16.84
C ASN A 62 0.09 7.87 -15.81
N VAL A 63 -0.22 6.58 -15.78
CA VAL A 63 0.53 5.57 -15.02
C VAL A 63 1.29 4.69 -16.02
N TYR A 64 2.59 4.53 -15.80
CA TYR A 64 3.49 3.72 -16.61
C TYR A 64 4.02 2.57 -15.76
N LEU A 65 3.80 1.32 -16.19
CA LEU A 65 4.19 0.15 -15.41
C LEU A 65 5.46 -0.51 -15.96
N ILE A 66 6.37 -0.85 -15.06
CA ILE A 66 7.57 -1.63 -15.36
C ILE A 66 7.53 -2.87 -14.47
N PHE A 67 7.16 -4.00 -15.06
CA PHE A 67 7.26 -5.30 -14.41
C PHE A 67 8.71 -5.77 -14.50
N TYR A 68 9.48 -5.49 -13.44
CA TYR A 68 10.94 -5.69 -13.41
C TYR A 68 11.29 -7.06 -12.83
N GLY A 69 12.13 -7.84 -13.50
CA GLY A 69 12.51 -9.20 -13.12
C GLY A 69 11.74 -10.30 -13.87
N ASP A 70 11.61 -11.47 -13.25
CA ASP A 70 10.89 -12.61 -13.83
C ASP A 70 9.39 -12.53 -13.55
N TRP A 71 8.65 -12.26 -14.62
CA TRP A 71 7.19 -12.21 -14.66
C TRP A 71 6.60 -13.23 -15.63
N SER A 72 7.37 -14.28 -15.98
CA SER A 72 7.03 -15.19 -17.08
C SER A 72 6.06 -16.32 -16.68
N SER A 73 5.94 -16.63 -15.38
CA SER A 73 5.07 -17.72 -14.91
C SER A 73 3.59 -17.41 -15.14
N GLU A 74 2.74 -18.45 -15.21
CA GLU A 74 1.29 -18.29 -15.35
C GLU A 74 0.70 -17.44 -14.21
N GLN A 75 1.13 -17.68 -12.97
CA GLN A 75 0.71 -16.86 -11.82
C GLN A 75 1.19 -15.41 -11.97
N SER A 76 2.43 -15.18 -12.40
CA SER A 76 2.96 -13.82 -12.61
C SER A 76 2.22 -13.06 -13.71
N GLN A 77 1.75 -13.75 -14.75
CA GLN A 77 0.92 -13.15 -15.80
C GLN A 77 -0.48 -12.79 -15.26
N HIS A 78 -1.06 -13.65 -14.42
CA HIS A 78 -2.30 -13.33 -13.71
C HIS A 78 -2.14 -12.11 -12.78
N ASP A 79 -1.05 -12.07 -12.02
CA ASP A 79 -0.73 -10.98 -11.10
C ASP A 79 -0.55 -9.65 -11.86
N GLN A 80 0.12 -9.66 -13.01
CA GLN A 80 0.22 -8.48 -13.90
C GLN A 80 -1.16 -7.95 -14.30
N ILE A 81 -2.07 -8.83 -14.73
CA ILE A 81 -3.44 -8.47 -15.12
C ILE A 81 -4.20 -7.87 -13.94
N THR A 82 -4.12 -8.49 -12.77
CA THR A 82 -4.78 -8.03 -11.54
C THR A 82 -4.32 -6.62 -11.16
N PHE A 83 -3.01 -6.35 -11.19
CA PHE A 83 -2.45 -5.03 -10.88
C PHE A 83 -2.83 -3.98 -11.94
N MET A 84 -2.75 -4.32 -13.23
CA MET A 84 -3.16 -3.44 -14.32
C MET A 84 -4.64 -3.06 -14.23
N ASN A 85 -5.50 -4.03 -13.89
CA ASN A 85 -6.93 -3.79 -13.68
C ASN A 85 -7.17 -2.83 -12.51
N PHE A 86 -6.44 -2.99 -11.40
CA PHE A 86 -6.51 -2.05 -10.28
C PHE A 86 -6.08 -0.63 -10.70
N ALA A 87 -4.88 -0.50 -11.27
CA ALA A 87 -4.30 0.79 -11.65
C ALA A 87 -5.17 1.55 -12.68
N SER A 88 -5.82 0.83 -13.59
CA SER A 88 -6.70 1.41 -14.60
C SER A 88 -8.02 1.95 -14.05
N ASN A 89 -8.49 1.40 -12.92
CA ASN A 89 -9.87 1.63 -12.46
C ASN A 89 -9.96 2.34 -11.11
N ILE A 90 -8.88 2.37 -10.30
CA ILE A 90 -8.92 2.94 -8.94
C ILE A 90 -9.42 4.38 -8.90
N SER A 91 -9.14 5.18 -9.94
CA SER A 91 -9.58 6.58 -10.02
C SER A 91 -11.10 6.79 -10.14
N SER A 92 -11.85 5.74 -10.46
CA SER A 92 -13.33 5.77 -10.50
C SER A 92 -13.99 5.54 -9.13
N SER A 93 -13.21 5.14 -8.11
CA SER A 93 -13.73 4.76 -6.81
C SER A 93 -14.07 5.95 -5.90
N GLY A 94 -14.99 5.75 -4.95
CA GLY A 94 -15.24 6.69 -3.86
C GLY A 94 -13.98 6.94 -3.00
N TRP A 95 -13.11 5.93 -2.89
CA TRP A 95 -11.80 6.04 -2.26
C TRP A 95 -10.97 7.15 -2.91
N PHE A 96 -10.75 7.08 -4.23
CA PHE A 96 -9.95 8.06 -4.95
C PHE A 96 -10.54 9.47 -4.90
N LYS A 97 -11.88 9.59 -4.90
CA LYS A 97 -12.56 10.88 -4.79
C LYS A 97 -12.20 11.65 -3.53
N THR A 98 -11.80 10.97 -2.45
CA THR A 98 -11.32 11.61 -1.20
C THR A 98 -10.09 12.48 -1.44
N LEU A 99 -9.25 12.13 -2.42
CA LEU A 99 -8.06 12.91 -2.77
C LEU A 99 -8.40 14.28 -3.39
N SER A 100 -9.64 14.51 -3.84
CA SER A 100 -10.08 15.82 -4.33
C SER A 100 -10.09 16.92 -3.25
N GLU A 101 -10.01 16.55 -1.98
CA GLU A 101 -9.85 17.46 -0.84
C GLU A 101 -8.44 18.09 -0.74
N TYR A 102 -7.51 17.63 -1.57
CA TYR A 102 -6.11 18.04 -1.58
C TYR A 102 -5.87 18.96 -2.77
N THR A 103 -5.76 20.25 -2.47
CA THR A 103 -5.58 21.31 -3.47
C THR A 103 -4.18 21.91 -3.43
N ASP A 104 -3.70 22.41 -4.57
CA ASP A 104 -2.55 23.32 -4.60
C ASP A 104 -2.97 24.79 -4.45
N ASN A 105 -1.97 25.69 -4.48
CA ASN A 105 -2.18 27.12 -4.37
C ASN A 105 -2.90 27.76 -5.57
N SER A 106 -2.96 27.07 -6.71
CA SER A 106 -3.73 27.49 -7.89
C SER A 106 -5.21 27.11 -7.76
N GLY A 107 -5.56 26.24 -6.81
CA GLY A 107 -6.88 25.66 -6.62
C GLY A 107 -7.11 24.38 -7.42
N ALA A 108 -6.09 23.85 -8.10
CA ALA A 108 -6.18 22.53 -8.71
C ALA A 108 -6.20 21.45 -7.62
N SER A 109 -6.90 20.34 -7.87
CA SER A 109 -7.05 19.23 -6.92
C SER A 109 -6.78 17.89 -7.60
N VAL A 110 -6.51 16.87 -6.77
CA VAL A 110 -6.35 15.49 -7.23
C VAL A 110 -7.71 14.92 -7.63
N THR A 111 -8.12 15.13 -8.88
CA THR A 111 -9.39 14.62 -9.41
C THR A 111 -9.24 13.41 -10.33
N GLY A 112 -8.02 13.18 -10.84
CA GLY A 112 -7.80 12.21 -11.92
C GLY A 112 -8.51 12.61 -13.22
N PRO A 113 -8.76 11.65 -14.13
CA PRO A 113 -8.59 10.21 -13.94
C PRO A 113 -7.13 9.75 -13.94
N LEU A 114 -6.86 8.58 -13.34
CA LEU A 114 -5.65 7.81 -13.64
C LEU A 114 -5.86 7.00 -14.91
N LYS A 115 -4.85 6.97 -15.76
CA LYS A 115 -4.87 6.23 -17.02
C LYS A 115 -3.63 5.36 -17.10
N LEU A 116 -3.83 4.04 -17.13
CA LEU A 116 -2.76 3.13 -17.50
C LEU A 116 -2.36 3.40 -18.95
N TYR A 117 -1.24 4.08 -19.15
CA TYR A 117 -0.82 4.55 -20.47
C TYR A 117 -0.04 3.48 -21.23
N ALA A 118 0.94 2.87 -20.57
CA ALA A 118 1.76 1.80 -21.12
C ALA A 118 2.34 0.93 -20.00
N GLY A 119 2.73 -0.29 -20.37
CA GLY A 119 3.42 -1.23 -19.50
C GLY A 119 4.51 -1.97 -20.27
N VAL A 120 5.58 -2.33 -19.58
CA VAL A 120 6.68 -3.13 -20.13
C VAL A 120 7.14 -4.19 -19.13
N SER A 121 7.54 -5.35 -19.63
CA SER A 121 8.30 -6.33 -18.85
C SER A 121 9.79 -6.10 -19.11
N ASP A 122 10.53 -5.83 -18.04
CA ASP A 122 11.98 -5.67 -18.08
C ASP A 122 12.61 -6.81 -17.27
N THR A 123 13.30 -7.73 -17.95
CA THR A 123 13.81 -8.96 -17.31
C THR A 123 15.09 -8.75 -16.51
N GLY A 124 15.53 -7.50 -16.30
CA GLY A 124 16.72 -7.18 -15.50
C GLY A 124 17.75 -6.32 -16.22
N SER A 125 17.33 -5.25 -16.93
CA SER A 125 18.20 -4.31 -17.65
C SER A 125 19.35 -3.77 -16.79
N GLN A 126 19.08 -3.55 -15.51
CA GLN A 126 20.03 -3.07 -14.51
C GLN A 126 20.41 -4.16 -13.48
N GLN A 127 20.45 -5.43 -13.91
CA GLN A 127 20.65 -6.61 -13.06
C GLN A 127 19.49 -6.85 -12.07
N LEU A 128 19.51 -7.99 -11.38
CA LEU A 128 18.45 -8.37 -10.44
C LEU A 128 18.72 -7.96 -8.98
N ASN A 129 19.81 -7.22 -8.73
CA ASN A 129 20.14 -6.68 -7.41
C ASN A 129 20.23 -5.16 -7.51
N LEU A 130 19.17 -4.48 -7.09
CA LEU A 130 19.01 -3.04 -7.12
C LEU A 130 19.64 -2.44 -5.86
N THR A 131 20.54 -1.47 -6.04
CA THR A 131 21.41 -1.01 -4.94
C THR A 131 21.03 0.35 -4.37
N ASP A 132 20.30 1.16 -5.14
CA ASP A 132 19.96 2.53 -4.78
C ASP A 132 18.95 3.16 -5.76
N ILE A 133 18.50 4.37 -5.43
CA ILE A 133 17.56 5.21 -6.18
C ILE A 133 18.02 5.46 -7.62
N THR A 134 19.32 5.63 -7.87
CA THR A 134 19.86 5.90 -9.22
C THR A 134 19.60 4.74 -10.18
N VAL A 135 19.64 3.50 -9.67
CA VAL A 135 19.35 2.30 -10.46
C VAL A 135 17.89 2.30 -10.90
N HIS A 136 16.96 2.64 -9.99
CA HIS A 136 15.53 2.74 -10.29
C HIS A 136 15.25 3.81 -11.35
N GLU A 137 15.85 4.99 -11.22
CA GLU A 137 15.75 6.06 -12.22
C GLU A 137 16.32 5.64 -13.59
N THR A 138 17.39 4.85 -13.59
CA THR A 138 17.98 4.31 -14.82
C THR A 138 17.02 3.35 -15.51
N ILE A 139 16.39 2.43 -14.77
CA ILE A 139 15.35 1.51 -15.29
C ILE A 139 14.23 2.31 -15.98
N ILE A 140 13.71 3.35 -15.30
CA ILE A 140 12.62 4.18 -15.84
C ILE A 140 13.06 4.92 -17.10
N THR A 141 14.21 5.60 -17.05
CA THR A 141 14.66 6.43 -18.18
C THR A 141 15.05 5.59 -19.40
N GLU A 142 15.60 4.39 -19.22
CA GLU A 142 15.86 3.46 -20.32
C GLU A 142 14.56 2.89 -20.91
N ALA A 143 13.59 2.51 -20.06
CA ALA A 143 12.28 2.06 -20.52
C ALA A 143 11.54 3.15 -21.33
N VAL A 144 11.66 4.41 -20.96
CA VAL A 144 11.13 5.55 -21.74
C VAL A 144 11.89 5.73 -23.06
N LYS A 145 13.23 5.76 -23.02
CA LYS A 145 14.07 5.96 -24.22
C LYS A 145 13.95 4.84 -25.25
N SER A 146 13.65 3.63 -24.80
CA SER A 146 13.41 2.47 -25.67
C SER A 146 12.14 2.61 -26.52
N GLY A 147 11.21 3.47 -26.10
CA GLY A 147 9.91 3.65 -26.73
C GLY A 147 8.81 2.71 -26.23
N TYR A 148 9.10 1.81 -25.27
CA TYR A 148 8.09 0.92 -24.69
C TYR A 148 7.06 1.67 -23.85
N LEU A 149 7.48 2.69 -23.10
CA LEU A 149 6.59 3.47 -22.24
C LEU A 149 6.08 4.76 -22.89
N SER A 150 6.76 5.28 -23.91
CA SER A 150 6.43 6.57 -24.52
C SER A 150 6.63 6.49 -26.02
N THR A 151 5.59 6.82 -26.80
CA THR A 151 5.66 6.84 -28.27
C THR A 151 6.56 7.94 -28.81
N THR A 152 6.92 8.91 -27.97
CA THR A 152 7.83 10.03 -28.29
C THR A 152 9.19 9.86 -27.62
N ASN A 153 9.44 8.71 -26.97
CA ASN A 153 10.64 8.41 -26.19
C ASN A 153 11.01 9.51 -25.18
N SER A 154 10.00 10.23 -24.69
CA SER A 154 10.15 11.39 -23.80
C SER A 154 9.45 11.13 -22.47
N ILE A 155 10.04 11.64 -21.40
CA ILE A 155 9.49 11.58 -20.03
C ILE A 155 8.20 12.41 -19.98
N ASP A 156 7.18 11.87 -19.31
CA ASP A 156 5.97 12.59 -18.93
C ASP A 156 6.18 13.20 -17.53
N PRO A 157 6.28 14.53 -17.42
CA PRO A 157 6.55 15.17 -16.14
C PRO A 157 5.38 15.12 -15.16
N ASN A 158 4.17 14.81 -15.65
CA ASN A 158 2.97 14.63 -14.83
C ASN A 158 2.63 13.15 -14.65
N GLY A 159 3.41 12.24 -15.23
CA GLY A 159 3.21 10.81 -15.18
C GLY A 159 3.80 10.16 -13.92
N ILE A 160 3.18 9.07 -13.48
CA ILE A 160 3.68 8.21 -12.41
C ILE A 160 4.29 6.96 -13.03
N TYR A 161 5.59 6.76 -12.82
CA TYR A 161 6.28 5.53 -13.23
C TYR A 161 6.30 4.55 -12.06
N VAL A 162 5.87 3.31 -12.27
CA VAL A 162 5.82 2.30 -11.22
C VAL A 162 6.71 1.13 -11.60
N ILE A 163 7.73 0.87 -10.79
CA ILE A 163 8.53 -0.35 -10.86
C ILE A 163 7.90 -1.37 -9.91
N LEU A 164 7.38 -2.46 -10.46
CA LEU A 164 6.91 -3.60 -9.69
C LEU A 164 7.92 -4.75 -9.83
N ALA A 165 8.64 -5.04 -8.75
CA ALA A 165 9.69 -6.05 -8.75
C ALA A 165 9.10 -7.47 -8.68
N GLY A 166 9.67 -8.38 -9.47
CA GLY A 166 9.35 -9.81 -9.46
C GLY A 166 10.08 -10.55 -8.33
N SER A 167 9.70 -11.81 -8.11
CA SER A 167 10.20 -12.62 -6.98
C SER A 167 11.69 -12.93 -7.00
N ASN A 168 12.38 -12.69 -8.12
CA ASN A 168 13.81 -12.91 -8.29
C ASN A 168 14.66 -11.63 -8.12
N VAL A 169 14.03 -10.50 -7.84
CA VAL A 169 14.70 -9.20 -7.67
C VAL A 169 15.00 -8.96 -6.19
N GLN A 170 16.23 -8.55 -5.91
CA GLN A 170 16.64 -8.02 -4.62
C GLN A 170 16.78 -6.51 -4.73
N ASP A 171 16.38 -5.81 -3.68
CA ASP A 171 16.61 -4.39 -3.48
C ASP A 171 17.20 -4.18 -2.09
N SER A 172 18.09 -3.19 -1.94
CA SER A 172 18.85 -2.99 -0.69
C SER A 172 17.97 -2.61 0.51
N ASP A 173 16.83 -1.98 0.26
CA ASP A 173 15.98 -1.41 1.29
C ASP A 173 14.65 -2.18 1.45
N PHE A 174 14.25 -2.92 0.42
CA PHE A 174 13.10 -3.81 0.47
C PHE A 174 13.22 -4.87 1.60
N CYS A 175 12.09 -5.16 2.25
CA CYS A 175 11.95 -6.06 3.41
C CYS A 175 12.66 -5.62 4.70
N THR A 176 13.53 -4.62 4.66
CA THR A 176 14.30 -4.15 5.82
C THR A 176 13.89 -2.77 6.27
N LYS A 177 13.67 -1.84 5.33
CA LYS A 177 13.21 -0.48 5.60
C LYS A 177 11.75 -0.28 5.20
N HIS A 178 11.36 -0.78 4.03
CA HIS A 178 10.03 -0.58 3.48
C HIS A 178 9.61 -1.70 2.52
N CYS A 179 8.34 -1.73 2.17
CA CYS A 179 7.77 -2.69 1.22
C CYS A 179 7.60 -2.08 -0.19
N GLY A 180 7.44 -0.76 -0.23
CA GLY A 180 7.52 0.11 -1.40
C GLY A 180 7.88 1.51 -0.92
N TYR A 181 8.13 2.40 -1.86
CA TYR A 181 8.34 3.82 -1.60
C TYR A 181 8.08 4.61 -2.87
N ASN A 182 7.76 5.88 -2.72
CA ASN A 182 7.71 6.85 -3.79
C ASN A 182 8.95 7.77 -3.75
N TYR A 183 9.32 8.31 -4.91
CA TYR A 183 10.42 9.25 -5.06
C TYR A 183 10.19 10.16 -6.27
N HIS A 184 11.03 11.17 -6.42
CA HIS A 184 10.95 12.07 -7.55
C HIS A 184 12.33 12.56 -8.01
N THR A 185 12.37 12.98 -9.26
CA THR A 185 13.44 13.81 -9.82
C THR A 185 12.91 15.24 -10.01
N ASP A 186 13.72 16.12 -10.57
CA ASP A 186 13.24 17.44 -11.03
C ASP A 186 12.19 17.32 -12.15
N ASN A 187 12.19 16.20 -12.88
CA ASN A 187 11.42 16.05 -14.12
C ASN A 187 10.21 15.13 -14.00
N TYR A 188 10.18 14.18 -13.07
CA TYR A 188 9.12 13.17 -12.96
C TYR A 188 9.12 12.50 -11.58
N GLN A 189 8.07 11.75 -11.29
CA GLN A 189 7.84 11.04 -10.02
C GLN A 189 7.61 9.56 -10.28
N TRP A 190 7.96 8.73 -9.31
CA TRP A 190 7.89 7.29 -9.46
C TRP A 190 7.70 6.55 -8.15
N ILE A 191 7.28 5.29 -8.27
CA ILE A 191 7.03 4.38 -7.17
C ILE A 191 7.83 3.10 -7.43
N PHE A 192 8.48 2.58 -6.40
CA PHE A 192 8.99 1.22 -6.39
C PHE A 192 8.20 0.36 -5.41
N ILE A 193 7.87 -0.85 -5.83
CA ILE A 193 7.22 -1.86 -4.99
C ILE A 193 8.02 -3.16 -5.15
N GLY A 194 8.62 -3.62 -4.04
CA GLY A 194 9.30 -4.92 -4.01
C GLY A 194 8.28 -6.06 -4.01
N TYR A 195 8.71 -7.30 -4.27
CA TYR A 195 7.80 -8.45 -4.29
C TYR A 195 7.41 -8.91 -2.87
N PRO A 196 6.19 -8.62 -2.36
CA PRO A 196 5.86 -8.79 -0.93
C PRO A 196 6.02 -10.23 -0.41
N GLY A 197 5.92 -11.22 -1.31
CA GLY A 197 6.13 -12.63 -0.99
C GLY A 197 7.55 -13.00 -0.53
N LEU A 198 8.56 -12.13 -0.68
CA LEU A 198 9.89 -12.37 -0.11
C LEU A 198 9.94 -12.13 1.41
N CYS A 199 9.04 -11.32 1.95
CA CYS A 199 8.94 -11.02 3.39
C CYS A 199 7.48 -10.85 3.81
N PRO A 200 6.67 -11.92 3.73
CA PRO A 200 5.22 -11.86 3.89
C PRO A 200 4.80 -11.35 5.27
N ASN A 201 5.58 -11.63 6.32
CA ASN A 201 5.28 -11.17 7.67
C ASN A 201 5.38 -9.64 7.84
N ASN A 202 6.10 -8.96 6.94
CA ASN A 202 6.31 -7.52 7.00
C ASN A 202 5.45 -6.80 5.96
N CYS A 203 5.34 -7.37 4.75
CA CYS A 203 4.78 -6.68 3.60
C CYS A 203 3.39 -7.15 3.18
N ILE A 204 2.84 -8.22 3.77
CA ILE A 204 1.48 -8.67 3.47
C ILE A 204 0.59 -8.38 4.68
N PRO A 205 -0.54 -7.64 4.51
CA PRO A 205 -1.49 -7.43 5.59
C PRO A 205 -1.90 -8.75 6.24
N PRO A 206 -1.83 -8.90 7.58
CA PRO A 206 -2.11 -10.19 8.24
C PRO A 206 -3.49 -10.78 7.92
N ILE A 207 -4.49 -9.93 7.63
CA ILE A 207 -5.84 -10.36 7.24
C ILE A 207 -5.91 -11.07 5.88
N ASN A 208 -4.90 -10.88 5.02
CA ASN A 208 -4.81 -11.51 3.70
C ASN A 208 -3.56 -12.39 3.52
N ALA A 209 -2.79 -12.64 4.58
CA ALA A 209 -1.52 -13.37 4.49
C ALA A 209 -1.66 -14.83 4.01
N ASN A 210 -2.77 -15.50 4.38
CA ASN A 210 -3.01 -16.91 4.03
C ASN A 210 -4.02 -17.10 2.87
N SER A 211 -4.85 -16.09 2.62
CA SER A 211 -5.90 -16.10 1.61
C SER A 211 -6.19 -14.66 1.25
N SER A 212 -6.15 -14.35 -0.04
CA SER A 212 -6.34 -12.98 -0.54
C SER A 212 -7.38 -12.94 -1.67
N PRO A 213 -7.98 -11.77 -1.96
CA PRO A 213 -9.11 -11.69 -2.88
C PRO A 213 -8.83 -12.14 -4.30
N ASN A 214 -7.59 -11.97 -4.79
CA ASN A 214 -7.20 -12.31 -6.16
C ASN A 214 -6.31 -13.57 -6.22
N GLY A 215 -6.28 -14.37 -5.15
CA GLY A 215 -5.56 -15.65 -5.11
C GLY A 215 -4.04 -15.56 -5.04
N SER A 216 -3.48 -14.34 -5.00
CA SER A 216 -2.05 -14.09 -4.80
C SER A 216 -1.88 -13.04 -3.67
N PRO A 217 -1.56 -13.48 -2.44
CA PRO A 217 -1.30 -12.56 -1.33
C PRO A 217 -0.20 -11.54 -1.64
N SER A 218 0.77 -11.91 -2.47
CA SER A 218 1.84 -11.01 -2.91
C SER A 218 1.31 -9.85 -3.74
N ILE A 219 0.48 -10.10 -4.77
CA ILE A 219 -0.02 -9.01 -5.62
C ILE A 219 -1.10 -8.20 -4.92
N ASP A 220 -1.93 -8.83 -4.10
CA ASP A 220 -2.93 -8.13 -3.30
C ASP A 220 -2.27 -7.18 -2.29
N ALA A 221 -1.15 -7.58 -1.69
CA ALA A 221 -0.35 -6.70 -0.86
C ALA A 221 0.34 -5.60 -1.66
N ALA A 222 0.85 -5.89 -2.86
CA ALA A 222 1.42 -4.87 -3.75
C ALA A 222 0.39 -3.79 -4.11
N ILE A 223 -0.89 -4.16 -4.26
CA ILE A 223 -2.00 -3.21 -4.45
C ILE A 223 -2.24 -2.37 -3.20
N THR A 224 -2.19 -2.96 -2.00
CA THR A 224 -2.25 -2.19 -0.75
C THR A 224 -1.10 -1.18 -0.67
N ILE A 225 0.13 -1.59 -0.97
CA ILE A 225 1.32 -0.73 -0.98
C ILE A 225 1.14 0.36 -2.04
N PHE A 226 0.77 0.02 -3.27
CA PHE A 226 0.50 1.00 -4.32
C PHE A 226 -0.56 2.01 -3.90
N SER A 227 -1.63 1.59 -3.21
CA SER A 227 -2.66 2.50 -2.70
C SER A 227 -2.16 3.44 -1.60
N HIS A 228 -1.11 3.07 -0.87
CA HIS A 228 -0.42 3.95 0.08
C HIS A 228 0.39 4.99 -0.71
N GLU A 229 1.36 4.54 -1.51
CA GLU A 229 2.27 5.40 -2.28
C GLU A 229 1.54 6.35 -3.23
N LEU A 230 0.39 5.92 -3.74
CA LEU A 230 -0.44 6.73 -4.62
C LEU A 230 -1.04 7.94 -3.89
N GLN A 231 -1.33 7.83 -2.58
CA GLN A 231 -1.81 8.98 -1.79
C GLN A 231 -0.74 10.06 -1.69
N ASP A 232 0.49 9.64 -1.41
CA ASP A 232 1.63 10.53 -1.23
C ASP A 232 1.98 11.21 -2.55
N ILE A 233 2.25 10.43 -3.60
CA ILE A 233 2.70 10.97 -4.88
C ILE A 233 1.68 11.90 -5.55
N LEU A 234 0.38 11.68 -5.33
CA LEU A 234 -0.67 12.51 -5.91
C LEU A 234 -0.81 13.84 -5.18
N THR A 235 -0.64 13.83 -3.86
CA THR A 235 -0.82 15.01 -3.01
C THR A 235 0.47 15.77 -2.75
N ASP A 236 1.63 15.13 -2.96
CA ASP A 236 2.94 15.73 -2.86
C ASP A 236 3.98 15.12 -3.83
N PRO A 237 3.86 15.32 -5.15
CA PRO A 237 4.74 14.71 -6.15
C PRO A 237 6.21 15.19 -6.11
N ARG A 238 6.54 16.20 -5.31
CA ARG A 238 7.85 16.88 -5.29
C ARG A 238 8.32 17.20 -3.86
N ASN A 239 7.74 16.55 -2.86
CA ASN A 239 8.04 16.70 -1.44
C ASN A 239 8.06 18.17 -0.98
N ASN A 240 7.07 18.94 -1.45
CA ASN A 240 6.90 20.35 -1.13
C ASN A 240 5.43 20.81 -1.08
N ALA A 241 4.49 19.87 -1.03
CA ALA A 241 3.05 20.13 -0.98
C ALA A 241 2.45 19.59 0.33
N TRP A 242 1.59 18.56 0.31
CA TRP A 242 0.78 18.17 1.46
C TRP A 242 1.53 17.27 2.46
N VAL A 243 2.01 17.86 3.55
CA VAL A 243 2.63 17.13 4.67
C VAL A 243 2.15 17.66 6.03
N THR A 244 2.40 16.88 7.08
CA THR A 244 2.39 17.35 8.47
C THR A 244 3.74 17.04 9.11
N GLN A 245 4.04 17.69 10.24
CA GLN A 245 5.28 17.48 10.97
C GLN A 245 5.00 16.65 12.23
N ASP A 246 5.81 15.62 12.47
CA ASP A 246 5.89 14.97 13.78
C ASP A 246 6.77 15.82 14.71
N SER A 247 6.14 16.61 15.58
CA SER A 247 6.87 17.39 16.57
C SER A 247 7.51 16.57 17.70
N THR A 248 7.25 15.25 17.76
CA THR A 248 7.82 14.37 18.79
C THR A 248 9.23 13.88 18.46
N THR A 249 9.66 14.04 17.20
CA THR A 249 11.02 13.75 16.73
C THR A 249 11.88 15.03 16.73
N SER A 250 13.21 14.88 16.77
CA SER A 250 14.16 16.00 16.74
C SER A 250 15.34 15.69 15.80
N PRO A 251 15.44 16.35 14.62
CA PRO A 251 14.50 17.35 14.10
C PRO A 251 13.10 16.74 13.84
N PRO A 252 12.04 17.57 13.78
CA PRO A 252 10.73 17.10 13.34
C PRO A 252 10.83 16.38 12.00
N THR A 253 10.11 15.28 11.88
CA THR A 253 10.05 14.47 10.66
C THR A 253 8.77 14.76 9.92
N GLU A 254 8.86 14.86 8.60
CA GLU A 254 7.70 14.95 7.74
C GLU A 254 6.91 13.65 7.77
N ILE A 255 5.59 13.78 7.74
CA ILE A 255 4.64 12.68 7.61
C ILE A 255 3.79 12.98 6.38
N GLU A 256 3.84 12.06 5.41
CA GLU A 256 3.06 12.13 4.17
C GLU A 256 1.61 11.66 4.42
N LEU A 257 0.76 11.72 3.41
CA LEU A 257 -0.66 11.42 3.56
C LEU A 257 -0.92 9.93 3.88
N GLY A 258 -0.24 9.03 3.18
CA GLY A 258 -0.29 7.58 3.33
C GLY A 258 0.15 7.12 4.72
N ASP A 259 1.03 7.87 5.37
CA ASP A 259 1.49 7.54 6.72
C ASP A 259 0.44 7.82 7.80
N LEU A 260 -0.53 8.70 7.55
CA LEU A 260 -1.52 9.09 8.57
C LEU A 260 -2.46 7.95 8.98
N CYS A 261 -2.72 7.04 8.06
CA CYS A 261 -3.69 5.96 8.20
C CYS A 261 -3.04 4.58 8.15
N SER A 262 -1.73 4.48 8.38
CA SER A 262 -1.03 3.19 8.40
C SER A 262 0.17 3.18 9.34
N GLY A 263 0.83 2.03 9.46
CA GLY A 263 2.03 1.88 10.27
C GLY A 263 1.78 1.70 11.77
N SER A 264 2.80 2.00 12.57
CA SER A 264 2.83 1.67 14.00
C SER A 264 1.79 2.45 14.80
N GLY A 265 0.98 1.74 15.58
CA GLY A 265 -0.05 2.35 16.43
C GLY A 265 -1.37 2.65 15.72
N VAL A 266 -1.47 2.37 14.42
CA VAL A 266 -2.73 2.43 13.67
C VAL A 266 -3.48 1.11 13.82
N SER A 267 -4.75 1.17 14.24
CA SER A 267 -5.59 -0.02 14.32
C SER A 267 -5.99 -0.54 12.94
N MET A 268 -6.31 -1.83 12.81
CA MET A 268 -6.82 -2.41 11.56
C MET A 268 -8.05 -1.67 11.01
N GLN A 269 -8.93 -1.17 11.89
CA GLN A 269 -10.10 -0.40 11.50
C GLN A 269 -9.73 0.99 10.94
N GLN A 270 -8.67 1.60 11.46
CA GLN A 270 -8.16 2.86 10.90
C GLN A 270 -7.38 2.62 9.61
N TRP A 271 -6.71 1.47 9.46
CA TRP A 271 -5.91 1.18 8.28
C TRP A 271 -6.77 0.78 7.07
N PHE A 272 -7.75 -0.10 7.27
CA PHE A 272 -8.54 -0.65 6.18
C PHE A 272 -10.01 -0.23 6.20
N GLY A 273 -10.44 0.56 7.19
CA GLY A 273 -11.84 0.92 7.33
C GLY A 273 -12.72 -0.32 7.55
N ALA A 274 -13.98 -0.23 7.10
CA ALA A 274 -14.85 -1.39 7.06
C ALA A 274 -14.47 -2.30 5.88
N TYR A 275 -14.15 -3.56 6.16
CA TYR A 275 -13.87 -4.58 5.16
C TYR A 275 -14.85 -5.74 5.26
N LYS A 276 -14.98 -6.49 4.17
CA LYS A 276 -15.81 -7.68 4.02
C LYS A 276 -14.93 -8.89 3.75
N GLN A 277 -15.48 -10.09 3.94
CA GLN A 277 -14.84 -11.32 3.50
C GLN A 277 -15.34 -11.74 2.12
N VAL A 278 -14.44 -12.28 1.32
CA VAL A 278 -14.76 -12.92 0.04
C VAL A 278 -15.63 -14.15 0.31
N ALA A 279 -16.68 -14.33 -0.49
CA ALA A 279 -17.63 -15.42 -0.28
C ALA A 279 -16.93 -16.79 -0.33
N GLY A 280 -17.02 -17.54 0.77
CA GLY A 280 -16.43 -18.87 0.87
C GLY A 280 -14.92 -18.91 1.12
N SER A 281 -14.28 -17.78 1.44
CA SER A 281 -12.88 -17.74 1.85
C SER A 281 -12.66 -16.85 3.09
N ASN A 282 -11.43 -16.85 3.61
CA ASN A 282 -11.04 -15.96 4.70
C ASN A 282 -10.39 -14.66 4.20
N ALA A 283 -10.28 -14.48 2.87
CA ALA A 283 -9.74 -13.27 2.27
C ALA A 283 -10.65 -12.07 2.56
N SER A 284 -10.04 -10.92 2.76
CA SER A 284 -10.71 -9.66 3.08
C SER A 284 -10.50 -8.63 1.98
N TYR A 285 -11.53 -7.85 1.68
CA TYR A 285 -11.51 -6.73 0.73
C TYR A 285 -12.34 -5.58 1.28
N ASN A 286 -12.06 -4.36 0.85
CA ASN A 286 -12.80 -3.17 1.28
C ASN A 286 -13.26 -2.28 0.12
N ILE A 287 -12.85 -2.58 -1.10
CA ILE A 287 -13.40 -1.99 -2.32
C ILE A 287 -13.64 -3.07 -3.38
N GLU A 288 -14.58 -2.80 -4.28
CA GLU A 288 -14.87 -3.61 -5.46
C GLU A 288 -14.89 -2.70 -6.68
N MET A 289 -14.22 -3.11 -7.77
CA MET A 289 -14.14 -2.34 -9.01
C MET A 289 -14.08 -3.31 -10.19
N GLU A 290 -14.88 -3.07 -11.23
CA GLU A 290 -14.92 -3.90 -12.45
C GLU A 290 -15.07 -5.42 -12.17
N GLY A 291 -15.78 -5.79 -11.10
CA GLY A 291 -15.98 -7.19 -10.70
C GLY A 291 -14.82 -7.83 -9.94
N SER A 292 -13.74 -7.11 -9.68
CA SER A 292 -12.62 -7.53 -8.84
C SER A 292 -12.70 -6.91 -7.43
N GLN A 293 -12.17 -7.64 -6.45
CA GLN A 293 -12.17 -7.26 -5.03
C GLN A 293 -10.74 -6.89 -4.62
N TYR A 294 -10.59 -5.80 -3.89
CA TYR A 294 -9.27 -5.30 -3.45
C TYR A 294 -9.29 -4.86 -1.99
N LEU A 295 -8.14 -4.97 -1.34
CA LEU A 295 -7.90 -4.40 -0.02
C LEU A 295 -6.96 -3.20 -0.19
N VAL A 296 -7.48 -2.00 0.00
CA VAL A 296 -6.70 -0.75 -0.07
C VAL A 296 -6.58 -0.11 1.29
N GLN A 297 -5.51 0.62 1.53
CA GLN A 297 -5.41 1.46 2.72
C GLN A 297 -6.41 2.62 2.63
N THR A 298 -7.06 2.99 3.74
CA THR A 298 -7.90 4.20 3.81
C THR A 298 -7.10 5.49 3.62
N ILE A 299 -7.77 6.55 3.16
CA ILE A 299 -7.21 7.90 3.06
C ILE A 299 -7.63 8.72 4.28
N TRP A 300 -6.76 9.64 4.74
CA TRP A 300 -7.18 10.66 5.70
C TRP A 300 -8.17 11.63 5.04
N ASP A 301 -9.44 11.53 5.40
CA ASP A 301 -10.50 12.46 4.98
C ASP A 301 -10.39 13.73 5.86
N LYS A 302 -9.97 14.84 5.26
CA LYS A 302 -9.72 16.11 5.95
C LYS A 302 -11.02 16.74 6.43
N ASN A 303 -12.10 16.55 5.68
CA ASN A 303 -13.41 17.10 6.00
C ASN A 303 -14.07 16.33 7.16
N ALA A 304 -13.94 15.01 7.17
CA ALA A 304 -14.47 14.13 8.21
C ALA A 304 -13.50 13.95 9.40
N ASN A 305 -12.24 14.37 9.27
CA ASN A 305 -11.19 14.26 10.28
C ASN A 305 -10.98 12.80 10.75
N GLN A 306 -10.95 11.86 9.79
CA GLN A 306 -10.78 10.43 10.06
C GLN A 306 -10.23 9.68 8.85
N CYS A 307 -9.65 8.50 9.08
CA CYS A 307 -9.30 7.56 8.01
C CYS A 307 -10.58 6.94 7.42
N SER A 308 -10.74 7.01 6.09
CA SER A 308 -11.97 6.65 5.38
C SER A 308 -11.69 5.95 4.05
N LEU A 309 -12.67 5.18 3.56
CA LEU A 309 -12.68 4.62 2.20
C LEU A 309 -13.39 5.54 1.19
N GLY A 310 -13.75 6.76 1.60
CA GLY A 310 -14.55 7.68 0.81
C GLY A 310 -16.01 7.25 0.67
N GLN A 311 -16.82 8.10 0.02
CA GLN A 311 -18.22 7.83 -0.34
C GLN A 311 -18.40 7.73 -1.85
#